data_AF-A0A7J7LHU2-F1
#
_entry.id   AF-A0A7J7LHU2-F1
#
_cell.length_a   1.000
_cell.length_b   1.000
_cell.length_c   1.000
_cell.angle_alpha   90.00
_cell.angle_beta   90.00
_cell.angle_gamma   90.00
#
_symmetry.space_group_name_H-M   'P 1'
#
loop_
_entity.id
_entity.type
_entity.pdbx_description
1 polymer ?
#
loop_
_entity_poly.entity_id
_entity_poly.type
_entity_poly.pdbx_seq_one_letter_code
_entity_poly.pdbx_strand_id
1 'polypeptide(L)'
;MGHGRAFCAGGDVAAVVRDINEGHWRLGAKFFWDEFSLNYLMATYQKPQVSILNGIVMGGGAGASLHGRFRVATENTVFAMPETALGLFPDVGASYFLSRLPGFFGNLINIMRIISKFSVYLFTVLVNYLLSNQI
;
A
#
# COMPACT_ATOMS: atom_id res chain seq x y z
N MET A 1 -12.35 4.25 1.80
CA MET A 1 -11.03 4.25 2.46
C MET A 1 -10.94 5.48 3.35
N GLY A 2 -10.27 5.41 4.51
CA GLY A 2 -10.00 6.59 5.35
C GLY A 2 -10.98 6.90 6.48
N HIS A 3 -11.66 5.90 7.07
CA HIS A 3 -12.49 6.12 8.26
C HIS A 3 -11.97 5.31 9.46
N GLY A 4 -11.80 5.96 10.61
CA GLY A 4 -11.32 5.33 11.85
C GLY A 4 -9.80 5.16 11.90
N ARG A 5 -9.33 4.01 12.41
CA ARG A 5 -7.90 3.76 12.69
C ARG A 5 -7.05 3.42 11.46
N ALA A 6 -7.65 3.32 10.28
CA ALA A 6 -6.98 2.88 9.06
C ALA A 6 -7.33 3.78 7.87
N PHE A 7 -6.30 4.10 7.08
CA PHE A 7 -6.50 4.61 5.73
C PHE A 7 -7.05 3.48 4.85
N CYS A 8 -6.30 2.38 4.76
CA CYS A 8 -6.70 1.14 4.11
C CYS A 8 -5.77 0.01 4.55
N ALA A 9 -6.33 -1.09 5.08
CA ALA A 9 -5.57 -2.21 5.65
C ALA A 9 -5.33 -3.37 4.67
N GLY A 10 -5.57 -3.16 3.37
CA GLY A 10 -5.41 -4.17 2.32
C GLY A 10 -6.73 -4.65 1.72
N GLY A 11 -6.64 -5.47 0.67
CA GLY A 11 -7.78 -6.15 0.07
C GLY A 11 -8.25 -7.36 0.87
N ASP A 12 -9.45 -7.87 0.58
CA ASP A 12 -9.98 -9.08 1.22
C ASP A 12 -9.35 -10.35 0.61
N VAL A 13 -8.07 -10.57 0.94
CA VAL A 13 -7.32 -11.77 0.51
C VAL A 13 -7.95 -13.05 1.07
N ALA A 14 -8.63 -12.98 2.22
CA ALA A 14 -9.31 -14.13 2.79
C ALA A 14 -10.48 -14.59 1.90
N ALA A 15 -11.23 -13.66 1.29
CA ALA A 15 -12.23 -14.00 0.28
C ALA A 15 -11.62 -14.67 -0.94
N VAL A 16 -10.52 -14.13 -1.47
CA VAL A 16 -9.80 -14.71 -2.61
C VAL A 16 -9.36 -16.15 -2.31
N VAL A 17 -8.81 -16.41 -1.12
CA VAL A 17 -8.39 -17.76 -0.71
C VAL A 17 -9.58 -18.71 -0.61
N ARG A 18 -10.73 -18.27 -0.08
CA ARG A 18 -11.96 -19.08 -0.05
C ARG A 18 -12.42 -19.45 -1.46
N ASP A 19 -12.51 -18.47 -2.35
CA ASP A 19 -12.93 -18.69 -3.73
C ASP A 19 -12.01 -19.69 -4.45
N ILE A 20 -10.69 -19.56 -4.26
CA ILE A 20 -9.71 -20.49 -4.83
C ILE A 20 -9.91 -21.91 -4.29
N ASN A 21 -10.09 -22.07 -2.98
CA ASN A 21 -10.29 -23.38 -2.34
C ASN A 21 -11.58 -24.07 -2.81
N GLU A 22 -12.60 -23.29 -3.20
CA GLU A 22 -13.84 -23.79 -3.79
C GLU A 22 -13.73 -24.05 -5.32
N GLY A 23 -12.56 -23.85 -5.92
CA GLY A 23 -12.30 -24.06 -7.34
C GLY A 23 -12.58 -22.83 -8.24
N HIS A 24 -12.99 -21.71 -7.66
CA HIS A 24 -13.34 -20.46 -8.34
C HIS A 24 -12.13 -19.52 -8.54
N TRP A 25 -10.98 -20.07 -8.92
CA TRP A 25 -9.73 -19.31 -9.07
C TRP A 25 -9.83 -18.08 -10.00
N ARG A 26 -10.76 -18.09 -10.95
CA ARG A 26 -11.02 -16.97 -11.87
C ARG A 26 -11.52 -15.71 -11.15
N LEU A 27 -12.21 -15.85 -10.02
CA LEU A 27 -12.66 -14.72 -9.21
C LEU A 27 -11.46 -14.02 -8.57
N GLY A 28 -10.52 -14.78 -8.01
CA GLY A 28 -9.25 -14.27 -7.51
C GLY A 28 -8.42 -13.59 -8.60
N ALA A 29 -8.30 -14.22 -9.77
CA ALA A 29 -7.61 -13.62 -10.91
C ALA A 29 -8.26 -12.30 -11.36
N LYS A 30 -9.61 -12.23 -11.37
CA LYS A 30 -10.34 -11.00 -11.68
C LYS A 30 -10.12 -9.91 -10.63
N PHE A 31 -10.11 -10.27 -9.35
CA PHE A 31 -9.80 -9.34 -8.26
C PHE A 31 -8.45 -8.65 -8.48
N PHE A 32 -7.38 -9.43 -8.70
CA PHE A 32 -6.05 -8.88 -8.96
C PHE A 32 -5.97 -8.11 -10.28
N TRP A 33 -6.70 -8.55 -11.31
CA TRP A 33 -6.79 -7.81 -12.58
C TRP A 33 -7.35 -6.41 -12.36
N ASP A 34 -8.46 -6.30 -11.64
CA ASP A 34 -9.12 -5.03 -11.36
C ASP A 34 -8.22 -4.14 -10.47
N GLU A 35 -7.56 -4.73 -9.46
CA GLU A 35 -6.63 -4.02 -8.57
C GLU A 35 -5.41 -3.48 -9.31
N PHE A 36 -4.74 -4.30 -10.13
CA PHE A 36 -3.56 -3.87 -10.88
C PHE A 36 -3.91 -2.87 -11.97
N SER A 37 -5.08 -3.02 -12.61
CA SER A 37 -5.59 -2.03 -13.57
C SER A 37 -5.82 -0.68 -12.90
N LEU A 38 -6.41 -0.66 -11.71
CA LEU A 38 -6.60 0.56 -10.94
C LEU A 38 -5.25 1.18 -10.55
N ASN A 39 -4.32 0.40 -10.01
CA ASN A 39 -2.99 0.90 -9.64
C ASN A 39 -2.24 1.50 -10.83
N TYR A 40 -2.32 0.86 -12.01
CA TYR A 40 -1.74 1.39 -13.23
C TYR A 40 -2.39 2.69 -13.68
N LEU A 41 -3.72 2.76 -13.65
CA LEU A 41 -4.46 3.99 -13.95
C LEU A 41 -4.03 5.13 -13.03
N MET A 42 -3.88 4.87 -11.73
CA MET A 42 -3.45 5.86 -10.75
C MET A 42 -2.02 6.33 -11.01
N ALA A 43 -1.11 5.41 -11.33
CA ALA A 43 0.29 5.73 -11.64
C ALA A 43 0.46 6.54 -12.91
N THR A 44 -0.43 6.38 -13.89
CA THR A 44 -0.39 7.05 -15.19
C THR A 44 -1.36 8.24 -15.28
N TYR A 45 -2.12 8.52 -14.22
CA TYR A 45 -3.12 9.56 -14.23
C TYR A 45 -2.48 10.94 -14.31
N GLN A 46 -2.93 11.76 -15.25
CA GLN A 46 -2.35 13.09 -15.47
C GLN A 46 -2.80 14.12 -14.44
N LYS A 47 -4.01 13.96 -13.88
CA LYS A 47 -4.50 14.89 -12.87
C LYS A 47 -3.80 14.62 -11.54
N PRO A 48 -3.38 15.67 -10.81
CA PRO A 48 -2.77 15.50 -9.50
C PRO A 48 -3.68 14.70 -8.55
N GLN A 49 -3.15 13.62 -8.01
CA GLN A 49 -3.77 12.86 -6.92
C GLN A 49 -3.06 13.20 -5.61
N VAL A 50 -3.86 13.42 -4.56
CA VAL A 50 -3.39 13.62 -3.19
C VAL A 50 -3.92 12.49 -2.31
N SER A 51 -3.02 11.79 -1.62
CA SER A 51 -3.35 10.73 -0.67
C SER A 51 -2.99 11.17 0.75
N ILE A 52 -3.98 11.24 1.64
CA ILE A 52 -3.78 11.59 3.06
C ILE A 52 -3.77 10.30 3.88
N LEU A 53 -2.60 9.93 4.37
CA LEU A 53 -2.32 8.69 5.06
C LEU A 53 -2.51 8.91 6.57
N ASN A 54 -3.72 8.73 7.07
CA ASN A 54 -4.02 8.76 8.50
C ASN A 54 -4.41 7.36 8.99
N GLY A 55 -3.54 6.74 9.79
CA GLY A 55 -3.72 5.37 10.27
C GLY A 55 -2.99 4.30 9.43
N ILE A 56 -3.46 3.06 9.54
CA ILE A 56 -2.87 1.89 8.87
C ILE A 56 -2.97 1.99 7.34
N VAL A 57 -1.85 1.74 6.65
CA VAL A 57 -1.70 1.64 5.19
C VAL A 57 -0.99 0.33 4.85
N MET A 58 -1.71 -0.63 4.28
CA MET A 58 -1.15 -1.96 3.92
C MET A 58 -1.71 -2.48 2.59
N GLY A 59 -0.95 -3.32 1.89
CA GLY A 59 -1.35 -4.00 0.65
C GLY A 59 -2.00 -3.08 -0.38
N GLY A 60 -3.22 -3.40 -0.80
CA GLY A 60 -4.02 -2.55 -1.69
C GLY A 60 -4.13 -1.08 -1.27
N GLY A 61 -4.04 -0.78 0.04
CA GLY A 61 -3.96 0.60 0.53
C GLY A 61 -2.67 1.32 0.15
N ALA A 62 -1.55 0.61 0.10
CA ALA A 62 -0.29 1.11 -0.43
C ALA A 62 -0.39 1.36 -1.94
N GLY A 63 -0.97 0.43 -2.69
CA GLY A 63 -1.25 0.59 -4.13
C GLY A 63 -2.09 1.83 -4.42
N ALA A 64 -3.22 1.97 -3.73
CA ALA A 64 -4.15 3.09 -3.91
C ALA A 64 -3.59 4.46 -3.45
N SER A 65 -2.41 4.52 -2.83
CA SER A 65 -1.90 5.77 -2.27
C SER A 65 -0.52 6.17 -2.77
N LEU A 66 0.35 5.20 -3.05
CA LEU A 66 1.75 5.46 -3.36
C LEU A 66 1.99 5.86 -4.81
N HIS A 67 1.09 5.46 -5.72
CA HIS A 67 1.17 5.83 -7.14
C HIS A 67 0.78 7.28 -7.42
N GLY A 68 0.10 7.94 -6.49
CA GLY A 68 -0.28 9.34 -6.60
C GLY A 68 0.91 10.30 -6.52
N ARG A 69 0.75 11.49 -7.11
CA ARG A 69 1.80 12.52 -7.14
C ARG A 69 2.11 13.07 -5.74
N PHE A 70 1.08 13.29 -4.94
CA PHE A 70 1.21 13.85 -3.60
C PHE A 70 0.73 12.87 -2.56
N ARG A 71 1.51 12.75 -1.50
CA ARG A 71 1.26 11.87 -0.38
C ARG A 71 1.50 12.70 0.87
N VAL A 72 0.59 12.62 1.83
CA VAL A 72 0.69 13.28 3.11
C VAL A 72 0.60 12.24 4.21
N ALA A 73 1.65 12.08 5.00
CA ALA A 73 1.63 11.20 6.17
C ALA A 73 1.34 11.99 7.45
N THR A 74 0.81 11.28 8.45
CA THR A 74 0.52 11.79 9.79
C THR A 74 1.29 10.98 10.84
N GLU A 75 1.26 11.43 12.10
CA GLU A 75 1.82 10.70 13.24
C GLU A 75 1.15 9.34 13.50
N ASN A 76 -0.04 9.15 12.92
CA ASN A 76 -0.81 7.92 13.03
C ASN A 76 -0.52 6.94 11.88
N THR A 77 0.22 7.36 10.85
CA THR A 77 0.51 6.48 9.71
C THR A 77 1.30 5.26 10.17
N VAL A 78 0.81 4.08 9.82
CA VAL A 78 1.53 2.82 9.99
C VAL A 78 1.53 2.10 8.65
N PHE A 79 2.70 2.07 8.01
CA PHE A 79 2.89 1.44 6.70
C PHE A 79 3.47 0.03 6.84
N ALA A 80 2.93 -0.95 6.12
CA ALA A 80 3.52 -2.29 6.00
C ALA A 80 3.07 -3.01 4.72
N MET A 81 3.88 -3.96 4.25
CA MET A 81 3.53 -4.92 3.20
C MET A 81 3.57 -6.35 3.78
N PRO A 82 2.47 -6.81 4.42
CA PRO A 82 2.44 -8.09 5.12
C PRO A 82 2.21 -9.31 4.22
N GLU A 83 2.14 -9.14 2.89
CA GLU A 83 1.78 -10.17 1.90
C GLU A 83 2.70 -11.40 1.97
N THR A 84 3.99 -11.18 2.26
CA THR A 84 4.97 -12.27 2.43
C THR A 84 4.65 -13.21 3.58
N ALA A 85 3.97 -12.73 4.62
CA ALA A 85 3.51 -13.58 5.72
C ALA A 85 2.33 -14.47 5.32
N LEU A 86 1.61 -14.12 4.25
CA LEU A 86 0.51 -14.90 3.68
C LEU A 86 0.97 -15.85 2.57
N GLY A 87 2.28 -15.89 2.28
CA GLY A 87 2.83 -16.64 1.14
C GLY A 87 2.65 -15.93 -0.21
N LEU A 88 2.30 -14.65 -0.21
CA LEU A 88 2.23 -13.80 -1.39
C LEU A 88 3.51 -12.96 -1.53
N PHE A 89 3.73 -12.37 -2.69
CA PHE A 89 4.78 -11.36 -2.87
C PHE A 89 4.19 -9.95 -2.65
N PRO A 90 4.99 -8.94 -2.28
CA PRO A 90 4.54 -7.55 -2.25
C PRO A 90 4.14 -7.11 -3.65
N ASP A 91 2.84 -7.02 -3.88
CA ASP A 91 2.22 -6.73 -5.16
C ASP A 91 1.91 -5.23 -5.28
N VAL A 92 0.86 -4.85 -6.03
CA VAL A 92 0.38 -3.46 -6.19
C VAL A 92 1.45 -2.42 -6.60
N GLY A 93 2.52 -2.87 -7.25
CA GLY A 93 3.64 -2.02 -7.65
C GLY A 93 4.67 -1.77 -6.56
N ALA A 94 4.70 -2.57 -5.49
CA ALA A 94 5.71 -2.46 -4.43
C ALA A 94 7.13 -2.63 -4.94
N SER A 95 7.36 -3.55 -5.89
CA SER A 95 8.65 -3.65 -6.56
C SER A 95 9.07 -2.35 -7.27
N TYR A 96 8.11 -1.53 -7.71
CA TYR A 96 8.40 -0.22 -8.31
C TYR A 96 8.74 0.84 -7.26
N PHE A 97 7.89 1.04 -6.24
CA PHE A 97 8.12 2.12 -5.28
C PHE A 97 9.16 1.79 -4.21
N LEU A 98 9.28 0.52 -3.77
CA LEU A 98 10.28 0.13 -2.76
C LEU A 98 11.70 0.14 -3.32
N SER A 99 11.89 -0.21 -4.60
CA SER A 99 13.21 -0.17 -5.25
C SER A 99 13.75 1.26 -5.44
N ARG A 100 12.88 2.27 -5.32
CA ARG A 100 13.22 3.68 -5.48
C ARG A 100 13.37 4.40 -4.14
N LEU A 101 13.24 3.70 -3.02
CA LEU A 101 13.53 4.26 -1.71
C LEU A 101 15.04 4.47 -1.56
N PRO A 102 15.48 5.61 -1.03
CA PRO A 102 16.89 5.88 -0.80
C PRO A 102 17.48 4.90 0.25
N GLY A 103 18.62 4.30 -0.08
CA GLY A 103 19.33 3.31 0.74
C GLY A 103 18.89 1.86 0.49
N PHE A 104 19.57 0.88 1.10
CA PHE A 104 19.25 -0.57 0.99
C PHE A 104 17.88 -0.96 1.62
N PHE A 105 17.07 0.02 2.01
CA PHE A 105 15.80 -0.17 2.68
C PHE A 105 14.74 -0.85 1.80
N GLY A 106 14.82 -0.70 0.47
CA GLY A 106 13.92 -1.40 -0.44
C GLY A 106 14.01 -2.94 -0.33
N ASN A 107 15.21 -3.48 -0.11
CA ASN A 107 15.39 -4.92 0.10
C ASN A 107 14.99 -5.35 1.52
N LEU A 108 15.24 -4.50 2.51
CA LEU A 108 14.89 -4.75 3.91
C LEU A 108 13.37 -4.73 4.14
N ILE A 109 12.61 -3.83 3.53
CA ILE A 109 11.15 -3.75 3.72
C ILE A 109 10.42 -4.88 2.98
N ASN A 110 10.94 -5.34 1.84
CA ASN A 110 10.38 -6.49 1.12
C ASN A 110 10.50 -7.81 1.91
N ILE A 111 11.58 -7.97 2.67
CA ILE A 111 11.92 -9.22 3.38
C ILE A 111 11.54 -9.16 4.87
N MET A 112 11.79 -8.04 5.54
CA MET A 112 11.49 -7.86 6.94
C MET A 112 10.15 -7.14 7.09
N ARG A 113 9.25 -7.80 7.82
CA ARG A 113 8.02 -7.33 8.47
C ARG A 113 8.19 -5.99 9.23
N ILE A 114 8.66 -4.91 8.61
CA ILE A 114 8.95 -3.65 9.29
C ILE A 114 7.62 -2.89 9.41
N ILE A 115 6.93 -3.18 10.51
CA ILE A 115 5.94 -2.29 11.10
C ILE A 115 6.74 -1.30 11.93
N SER A 116 7.06 -0.12 11.39
CA SER A 116 7.60 0.93 12.24
C SER A 116 7.17 2.32 11.80
N LYS A 117 6.78 3.15 12.79
CA LYS A 117 6.67 4.61 12.64
C LYS A 117 7.96 5.23 12.05
N PHE A 118 9.10 4.57 12.25
CA PHE A 118 10.41 4.98 11.75
C PHE A 118 10.57 4.80 10.23
N SER A 119 9.86 3.84 9.62
CA SER A 119 9.86 3.63 8.16
C SER A 119 9.04 4.72 7.43
N VAL A 120 8.06 5.30 8.11
CA VAL A 120 7.29 6.46 7.60
C VAL A 120 8.22 7.66 7.41
N TYR A 121 9.14 7.94 8.33
CA TYR A 121 10.14 9.02 8.19
C TYR A 121 11.05 8.86 6.96
N LEU A 122 11.38 7.62 6.58
CA LEU A 122 12.17 7.36 5.37
C LEU A 122 11.31 7.51 4.10
N PHE A 123 10.01 7.18 4.18
CA PHE A 123 9.02 7.53 3.17
C PHE A 123 8.79 9.05 3.09
N THR A 124 8.95 9.80 4.18
CA THR A 124 8.84 11.28 4.24
C THR A 124 9.83 12.00 3.32
N VAL A 125 10.95 11.38 2.95
CA VAL A 125 11.83 11.96 1.91
C VAL A 125 11.11 12.09 0.55
N LEU A 126 9.98 11.40 0.36
CA LEU A 126 9.12 11.41 -0.83
C LEU A 126 7.66 11.87 -0.55
N VAL A 127 7.34 12.29 0.69
CA VAL A 127 5.96 12.47 1.22
C VAL A 127 5.93 13.71 2.14
N ASN A 128 4.97 14.62 1.97
CA ASN A 128 4.79 15.75 2.88
C ASN A 128 4.25 15.27 4.25
N TYR A 129 4.60 15.92 5.35
CA TYR A 129 4.14 15.52 6.70
C TYR A 129 3.23 16.58 7.31
N LEU A 130 2.06 16.17 7.82
CA LEU A 130 1.14 17.04 8.56
C LEU A 130 0.73 16.36 9.88
N LEU A 131 0.53 17.16 10.92
CA LEU A 131 -0.08 16.67 12.17
C LEU A 131 -1.55 16.34 11.93
N SER A 132 -2.05 15.25 12.53
CA SER A 132 -3.43 14.79 12.30
C SER A 132 -4.50 15.81 12.70
N ASN A 133 -4.19 16.70 13.65
CA ASN A 133 -5.06 17.82 14.04
C ASN A 133 -5.16 18.95 13.00
N GLN A 134 -4.43 18.88 11.89
CA GLN A 134 -4.49 19.85 10.79
C GLN A 134 -5.25 19.33 9.55
N ILE A 135 -5.95 18.21 9.68
CA ILE A 135 -6.67 17.49 8.64
C ILE A 135 -8.13 17.33 9.06
#